data_AF-A0A0F7ZT11-F1
#
_entry.id   AF-A0A0F7ZT11-F1
#
_cell.length_a   1.000
_cell.length_b   1.000
_cell.length_c   1.000
_cell.angle_alpha   90.00
_cell.angle_beta   90.00
_cell.angle_gamma   90.00
#
_symmetry.space_group_name_H-M   'P 1'
#
loop_
_entity.id
_entity.type
_entity.pdbx_description
1 polymer ?
#
loop_
_entity_poly.entity_id
_entity_poly.type
_entity_poly.pdbx_seq_one_letter_code
_entity_poly.pdbx_strand_id
1 'polypeptide(L)'
;MATLSEHDIELIARDPLGGSLDHLMKSLQDAEQSCSSKSDPHDDANNFEQDRQDIISRLLTTLMGTKVAFRLLSKTSGRDVASDLALLFSRIRKGDFTYSYYRPLVRLVLRKASDSEIWSAVLDLITTLTRVTPPESVPATFDSTPITHSSASQQGVEQTRELVERKVFEEIRLCTYRDVEGFFEKYFEGKDWTRRALGVYEATKDRHVDGAWTDLPDPPVQAEVLDWWFRPGITP
;
A
#
# COMPACT_ATOMS: atom_id res chain seq x y z
N MET A 1 -4.32 -6.26 -23.30
CA MET A 1 -5.14 -5.13 -22.85
C MET A 1 -6.02 -5.60 -21.72
N ALA A 2 -6.21 -4.80 -20.67
CA ALA A 2 -7.00 -5.17 -19.50
C ALA A 2 -8.44 -5.48 -19.92
N THR A 3 -8.95 -6.65 -19.54
CA THR A 3 -10.32 -7.05 -19.86
C THR A 3 -11.29 -6.34 -18.92
N LEU A 4 -12.06 -5.40 -19.47
CA LEU A 4 -13.17 -4.74 -18.79
C LEU A 4 -14.33 -5.72 -18.61
N SER A 5 -15.03 -5.65 -17.47
CA SER A 5 -16.27 -6.39 -17.29
C SER A 5 -17.42 -5.74 -18.07
N GLU A 6 -18.51 -6.47 -18.29
CA GLU A 6 -19.72 -5.89 -18.91
C GLU A 6 -20.24 -4.69 -18.11
N HIS A 7 -20.18 -4.77 -16.78
CA HIS A 7 -20.55 -3.66 -15.90
C HIS A 7 -19.68 -2.42 -16.13
N ASP A 8 -18.36 -2.59 -16.28
CA ASP A 8 -17.44 -1.48 -16.55
C ASP A 8 -17.72 -0.83 -17.91
N ILE A 9 -18.03 -1.65 -18.92
CA ILE A 9 -18.39 -1.17 -20.27
C ILE A 9 -19.67 -0.34 -20.22
N GLU A 10 -20.70 -0.83 -19.52
CA GLU A 10 -21.95 -0.06 -19.32
C GLU A 10 -21.70 1.25 -18.58
N LEU A 11 -20.85 1.22 -17.55
CA LEU A 11 -20.50 2.40 -16.78
C LEU A 11 -19.79 3.46 -17.63
N ILE A 12 -18.84 3.04 -18.46
CA ILE A 12 -18.13 3.91 -19.42
C ILE A 12 -19.12 4.49 -20.44
N ALA A 13 -20.04 3.67 -20.96
CA ALA A 13 -21.03 4.12 -21.94
C ALA A 13 -21.99 5.18 -21.39
N ARG A 14 -22.24 5.21 -20.07
CA ARG A 14 -23.11 6.19 -19.42
C ARG A 14 -22.50 7.58 -19.27
N ASP A 15 -21.19 7.66 -19.11
CA ASP A 15 -20.45 8.92 -18.93
C ASP A 15 -19.23 8.93 -19.89
N PRO A 16 -19.46 9.04 -21.23
CA PRO A 16 -18.38 8.98 -22.21
C PRO A 16 -17.40 10.15 -22.08
N LEU A 17 -16.16 9.95 -22.52
CA LEU A 17 -15.09 10.95 -22.48
C LEU A 17 -15.42 12.15 -23.38
N GLY A 18 -16.16 11.91 -24.48
CA GLY A 18 -16.55 12.94 -25.44
C GLY A 18 -15.34 13.75 -25.93
N GLY A 19 -15.50 15.08 -26.02
CA GLY A 19 -14.42 15.99 -26.43
C GLY A 19 -13.46 16.41 -25.32
N SER A 20 -13.50 15.78 -24.14
CA SER A 20 -12.67 16.20 -22.99
C SER A 20 -11.17 16.17 -23.30
N LEU A 21 -10.73 15.28 -24.20
CA LEU A 21 -9.34 15.13 -24.60
C LEU A 21 -8.95 15.91 -25.86
N ASP A 22 -9.91 16.50 -26.58
CA ASP A 22 -9.65 17.15 -27.88
C ASP A 22 -8.65 18.30 -27.76
N HIS A 23 -8.72 19.05 -26.66
CA HIS A 23 -7.82 20.17 -26.37
C HIS A 23 -6.35 19.76 -26.14
N LEU A 24 -6.08 18.46 -25.90
CA LEU A 24 -4.74 17.92 -25.70
C LEU A 24 -4.16 17.29 -26.97
N MET A 25 -4.98 17.02 -28.00
CA MET A 25 -4.58 16.22 -29.16
C MET A 25 -3.34 16.77 -29.88
N LYS A 26 -3.30 18.08 -30.13
CA LYS A 26 -2.17 18.71 -30.83
C LYS A 26 -0.86 18.53 -30.05
N SER A 27 -0.87 18.87 -28.77
CA SER A 27 0.32 18.73 -27.92
C SER A 27 0.76 17.28 -27.72
N LEU A 28 -0.20 16.34 -27.62
CA LEU A 28 0.11 14.90 -27.58
C LEU A 28 0.76 14.42 -28.88
N GLN A 29 0.33 14.96 -30.02
CA GLN A 29 0.89 14.62 -31.32
C GLN A 29 2.33 15.13 -31.46
N ASP A 30 2.59 16.36 -31.03
CA ASP A 30 3.93 16.96 -31.02
C ASP A 30 4.89 16.16 -30.10
N ALA A 31 4.40 15.73 -28.93
CA ALA A 31 5.15 14.88 -27.99
C ALA A 31 5.49 13.50 -28.56
N GLU A 32 4.58 12.86 -29.30
CA GLU A 32 4.81 11.55 -29.94
C GLU A 32 5.78 11.64 -31.12
N GLN A 33 5.72 12.73 -31.89
CA GLN A 33 6.63 12.97 -33.01
C GLN A 33 8.06 13.21 -32.53
N SER A 34 8.25 14.04 -31.51
CA SER A 34 9.58 14.29 -30.91
C SER A 34 10.21 13.02 -30.32
N CYS A 35 9.39 12.04 -29.89
CA CYS A 35 9.88 10.76 -29.39
C CYS A 35 10.33 9.81 -30.51
N SER A 36 9.82 9.99 -31.72
CA SER A 36 10.11 9.13 -32.87
C SER A 36 11.27 9.67 -33.71
N SER A 37 11.55 10.97 -33.65
CA SER A 37 12.75 11.57 -34.23
C SER A 37 13.99 11.16 -33.44
N LYS A 38 14.89 10.43 -34.10
CA LYS A 38 16.27 10.26 -33.61
C LYS A 38 16.99 11.61 -33.78
N SER A 39 16.92 12.49 -32.80
CA SER A 39 17.74 13.70 -32.77
C SER A 39 19.05 13.43 -32.04
N ASP A 40 20.13 14.02 -32.57
CA ASP A 40 21.47 13.97 -31.99
C ASP A 40 21.51 14.49 -30.54
N PRO A 41 22.42 13.97 -29.70
CA PRO A 41 22.52 14.34 -28.30
C PRO A 41 23.20 15.71 -28.14
N HIS A 42 22.43 16.79 -28.22
CA HIS A 42 22.89 18.11 -27.80
C HIS A 42 21.78 18.84 -27.03
N ASP A 43 22.10 19.32 -25.83
CA ASP A 43 21.44 20.24 -24.85
C ASP A 43 19.90 20.38 -24.74
N ASP A 44 19.09 20.16 -25.77
CA ASP A 44 17.63 20.33 -25.77
C ASP A 44 16.84 19.12 -25.21
N ALA A 45 17.51 18.00 -24.92
CA ALA A 45 16.85 16.78 -24.45
C ALA A 45 16.04 16.98 -23.17
N ASN A 46 16.51 17.84 -22.25
CA ASN A 46 15.82 18.13 -20.99
C ASN A 46 14.50 18.91 -21.22
N ASN A 47 14.44 19.78 -22.24
CA ASN A 47 13.25 20.57 -22.53
C ASN A 47 12.12 19.67 -23.09
N PHE A 48 12.46 18.74 -23.99
CA PHE A 48 11.49 17.79 -24.54
C PHE A 48 10.95 16.81 -23.50
N GLU A 49 11.78 16.35 -22.55
CA GLU A 49 11.33 15.48 -21.47
C GLU A 49 10.35 16.22 -20.54
N GLN A 50 10.64 17.50 -20.24
CA GLN A 50 9.79 18.36 -19.43
C GLN A 50 8.43 18.64 -20.11
N ASP A 51 8.44 18.90 -21.42
CA ASP A 51 7.21 19.09 -22.21
C ASP A 51 6.35 17.82 -22.25
N ARG A 52 6.98 16.65 -22.38
CA ARG A 52 6.30 15.34 -22.28
C ARG A 52 5.71 15.13 -20.90
N GLN A 53 6.45 15.48 -19.86
CA GLN A 53 5.99 15.36 -18.49
C GLN A 53 4.75 16.24 -18.24
N ASP A 54 4.75 17.47 -18.73
CA ASP A 54 3.60 18.39 -18.61
C ASP A 54 2.37 17.86 -19.34
N ILE A 55 2.52 17.44 -20.61
CA ILE A 55 1.37 16.99 -21.39
C ILE A 55 0.78 15.68 -20.85
N ILE A 56 1.61 14.76 -20.36
CA ILE A 56 1.12 13.54 -19.69
C ILE A 56 0.44 13.91 -18.39
N SER A 57 0.99 14.82 -17.59
CA SER A 57 0.37 15.29 -16.34
C SER A 57 -1.03 15.86 -16.58
N ARG A 58 -1.20 16.64 -17.66
CA ARG A 58 -2.50 17.17 -18.08
C ARG A 58 -3.45 16.08 -18.57
N LEU A 59 -2.96 15.09 -19.33
CA LEU A 59 -3.74 13.93 -19.74
C LEU A 59 -4.27 13.15 -18.53
N LEU A 60 -3.40 12.82 -17.57
CA LEU A 60 -3.80 12.09 -16.36
C LEU A 60 -4.83 12.89 -15.54
N THR A 61 -4.61 14.19 -15.37
CA THR A 61 -5.52 15.05 -14.61
C THR A 61 -6.89 15.16 -15.29
N THR A 62 -6.92 15.22 -16.62
CA THR A 62 -8.16 15.25 -17.39
C THR A 62 -8.95 13.95 -17.24
N LEU A 63 -8.28 12.80 -17.36
CA LEU A 63 -8.90 11.48 -17.15
C LEU A 63 -9.38 11.31 -15.70
N MET A 64 -8.56 11.70 -14.72
CA MET A 64 -8.87 11.65 -13.29
C MET A 64 -10.11 12.49 -12.94
N GLY A 65 -10.31 13.63 -13.59
CA GLY A 65 -11.46 14.51 -13.36
C GLY A 65 -12.80 13.98 -13.89
N THR A 66 -12.82 12.82 -14.55
CA THR A 66 -14.06 12.23 -15.09
C THR A 66 -14.80 11.41 -14.06
N LYS A 67 -16.13 11.34 -14.15
CA LYS A 67 -16.96 10.52 -13.25
C LYS A 67 -16.63 9.03 -13.33
N VAL A 68 -16.21 8.56 -14.51
CA VAL A 68 -15.81 7.17 -14.73
C VAL A 68 -14.61 6.81 -13.86
N ALA A 69 -13.62 7.70 -13.76
CA ALA A 69 -12.43 7.46 -12.94
C ALA A 69 -12.75 7.17 -11.47
N PHE A 70 -13.73 7.87 -10.88
CA PHE A 70 -14.13 7.69 -9.48
C PHE A 70 -14.95 6.42 -9.22
N ARG A 71 -15.44 5.75 -10.26
CA ARG A 71 -16.30 4.57 -10.12
C ARG A 71 -15.65 3.29 -10.64
N LEU A 72 -14.78 3.40 -11.64
CA LEU A 72 -14.06 2.27 -12.20
C LEU A 72 -12.99 1.81 -11.20
N LEU A 73 -12.94 0.51 -10.91
CA LEU A 73 -12.01 -0.07 -9.94
C LEU A 73 -10.79 -0.69 -10.63
N SER A 74 -9.62 -0.42 -10.07
CA SER A 74 -8.37 -1.06 -10.44
C SER A 74 -8.24 -2.39 -9.73
N LYS A 75 -8.20 -3.50 -10.49
CA LYS A 75 -8.03 -4.86 -9.94
C LYS A 75 -6.71 -5.03 -9.18
N THR A 76 -5.70 -4.21 -9.49
CA THR A 76 -4.35 -4.33 -8.92
C THR A 76 -4.24 -3.64 -7.56
N SER A 77 -4.93 -2.50 -7.36
CA SER A 77 -4.86 -1.70 -6.12
C SER A 77 -6.08 -1.86 -5.22
N GLY A 78 -7.22 -2.33 -5.76
CA GLY A 78 -8.51 -2.33 -5.08
C GLY A 78 -9.13 -0.93 -4.93
N ARG A 79 -8.49 0.11 -5.44
CA ARG A 79 -8.96 1.51 -5.41
C ARG A 79 -9.66 1.90 -6.70
N ASP A 80 -10.35 3.03 -6.67
CA ASP A 80 -10.85 3.67 -7.88
C ASP A 80 -9.71 4.21 -8.75
N VAL A 81 -9.97 4.30 -10.05
CA VAL A 81 -8.98 4.74 -11.05
C VAL A 81 -8.55 6.19 -10.82
N ALA A 82 -9.40 7.08 -10.29
CA ALA A 82 -9.00 8.46 -10.01
C ALA A 82 -7.91 8.50 -8.93
N SER A 83 -8.07 7.73 -7.85
CA SER A 83 -7.05 7.58 -6.81
C SER A 83 -5.72 7.06 -7.35
N ASP A 84 -5.74 6.05 -8.21
CA ASP A 84 -4.51 5.51 -8.81
C ASP A 84 -3.86 6.51 -9.80
N LEU A 85 -4.66 7.24 -10.59
CA LEU A 85 -4.15 8.31 -11.46
C LEU A 85 -3.52 9.46 -10.67
N ALA A 86 -4.08 9.81 -9.50
CA ALA A 86 -3.49 10.82 -8.61
C ALA A 86 -2.12 10.40 -8.08
N LEU A 87 -1.96 9.11 -7.75
CA LEU A 87 -0.66 8.55 -7.35
C LEU A 87 0.35 8.60 -8.48
N LEU A 88 -0.05 8.23 -9.71
CA LEU A 88 0.82 8.34 -10.89
C LEU A 88 1.24 9.79 -11.14
N PHE A 89 0.29 10.74 -11.07
CA PHE A 89 0.60 12.16 -11.20
C PHE A 89 1.62 12.63 -10.15
N SER A 90 1.47 12.20 -8.89
CA SER A 90 2.41 12.52 -7.81
C SER A 90 3.82 11.99 -8.12
N ARG A 91 3.94 10.78 -8.65
CA ARG A 91 5.22 10.17 -9.04
C ARG A 91 5.89 10.94 -10.18
N ILE A 92 5.12 11.30 -11.20
CA ILE A 92 5.60 12.15 -12.29
C ILE A 92 6.17 13.46 -11.73
N ARG A 93 5.48 14.13 -10.79
CA ARG A 93 5.96 15.38 -10.18
C ARG A 93 7.24 15.22 -9.35
N LYS A 94 7.54 14.01 -8.87
CA LYS A 94 8.78 13.67 -8.15
C LYS A 94 9.94 13.28 -9.08
N GLY A 95 9.73 13.31 -10.39
CA GLY A 95 10.73 12.95 -11.39
C GLY A 95 10.73 11.48 -11.79
N ASP A 96 9.79 10.67 -11.28
CA ASP A 96 9.60 9.28 -11.71
C ASP A 96 8.71 9.27 -12.97
N PHE A 97 9.35 9.53 -14.11
CA PHE A 97 8.69 9.62 -15.41
C PHE A 97 9.50 8.90 -16.49
N THR A 98 8.83 8.10 -17.30
CA THR A 98 9.40 7.53 -18.51
C THR A 98 8.31 7.45 -19.56
N TYR A 99 8.41 8.26 -20.61
CA TYR A 99 7.36 8.42 -21.62
C TYR A 99 6.96 7.10 -22.31
N SER A 100 7.88 6.13 -22.41
CA SER A 100 7.61 4.83 -23.05
C SER A 100 6.45 4.06 -22.41
N TYR A 101 6.22 4.19 -21.10
CA TYR A 101 5.09 3.56 -20.41
C TYR A 101 3.74 4.20 -20.79
N TYR A 102 3.71 5.51 -21.01
CA TYR A 102 2.50 6.26 -21.33
C TYR A 102 2.17 6.23 -22.83
N ARG A 103 3.17 5.95 -23.67
CA ARG A 103 3.08 5.94 -25.13
C ARG A 103 1.91 5.11 -25.71
N PRO A 104 1.60 3.89 -25.20
CA PRO A 104 0.44 3.13 -25.68
C PRO A 104 -0.87 3.90 -25.50
N LEU A 105 -1.09 4.51 -24.33
CA LEU A 105 -2.28 5.31 -24.04
C LEU A 105 -2.35 6.55 -24.95
N VAL A 106 -1.24 7.27 -25.12
CA VAL A 106 -1.17 8.44 -26.01
C VAL A 106 -1.59 8.10 -27.43
N ARG A 107 -1.09 6.98 -27.98
CA ARG A 107 -1.45 6.54 -29.34
C ARG A 107 -2.93 6.20 -29.48
N LEU A 108 -3.57 5.67 -28.43
CA LEU A 108 -5.03 5.42 -28.42
C LEU A 108 -5.83 6.72 -28.46
N VAL A 109 -5.41 7.71 -27.69
CA VAL A 109 -6.04 9.04 -27.68
C VAL A 109 -5.87 9.71 -29.05
N LEU A 110 -4.67 9.68 -29.62
CA LEU A 110 -4.39 10.29 -30.92
C LEU A 110 -5.17 9.65 -32.08
N ARG A 111 -5.39 8.33 -32.04
CA ARG A 111 -6.21 7.64 -33.06
C ARG A 111 -7.72 7.76 -32.81
N LYS A 112 -8.14 8.47 -31.75
CA LYS A 112 -9.53 8.55 -31.30
C LYS A 112 -10.15 7.16 -31.11
N ALA A 113 -9.44 6.29 -30.37
CA ALA A 113 -9.93 4.97 -30.01
C ALA A 113 -11.24 5.06 -29.20
N SER A 114 -11.96 3.95 -29.07
CA SER A 114 -13.16 3.90 -28.23
C SER A 114 -12.82 4.18 -26.76
N ASP A 115 -13.77 4.78 -26.03
CA ASP A 115 -13.59 5.07 -24.60
C ASP A 115 -13.21 3.81 -23.80
N SER A 116 -13.79 2.65 -24.14
CA SER A 116 -13.45 1.36 -23.55
C SER A 116 -11.99 0.97 -23.78
N GLU A 117 -11.43 1.22 -24.98
CA GLU A 117 -10.02 0.95 -25.23
C GLU A 117 -9.11 1.89 -24.46
N ILE A 118 -9.50 3.18 -24.34
CA ILE A 118 -8.76 4.17 -23.58
C ILE A 118 -8.73 3.79 -22.10
N TRP A 119 -9.88 3.47 -21.49
CA TRP A 119 -9.97 3.05 -20.09
C TRP A 119 -9.27 1.71 -19.82
N SER A 120 -9.36 0.76 -20.75
CA SER A 120 -8.58 -0.49 -20.69
C SER A 120 -7.08 -0.22 -20.66
N ALA A 121 -6.58 0.70 -21.48
CA ALA A 121 -5.18 1.08 -21.47
C ALA A 121 -4.77 1.89 -20.23
N VAL A 122 -5.67 2.67 -19.64
CA VAL A 122 -5.43 3.32 -18.34
C VAL A 122 -5.23 2.26 -17.25
N LEU A 123 -6.08 1.23 -17.20
CA LEU A 123 -5.96 0.13 -16.26
C LEU A 123 -4.67 -0.69 -16.47
N ASP A 124 -4.27 -0.91 -17.73
CA ASP A 124 -2.99 -1.55 -18.07
C ASP A 124 -1.80 -0.71 -17.63
N LEU A 125 -1.86 0.62 -17.84
CA LEU A 125 -0.82 1.56 -17.43
C LEU A 125 -0.65 1.53 -15.91
N ILE A 126 -1.75 1.62 -15.15
CA ILE A 126 -1.75 1.49 -13.69
C ILE A 126 -1.12 0.16 -13.30
N THR A 127 -1.60 -0.96 -13.84
CA THR A 127 -1.09 -2.29 -13.51
C THR A 127 0.41 -2.43 -13.82
N THR A 128 0.87 -1.89 -14.95
CA THR A 128 2.28 -1.93 -15.36
C THR A 128 3.12 -1.13 -14.38
N LEU A 129 2.76 0.12 -14.09
CA LEU A 129 3.54 0.98 -13.21
C LEU A 129 3.46 0.53 -11.75
N THR A 130 2.35 -0.05 -11.30
CA THR A 130 2.26 -0.68 -9.97
C THR A 130 3.14 -1.93 -9.85
N ARG A 131 3.32 -2.73 -10.91
CA ARG A 131 4.18 -3.93 -10.90
C ARG A 131 5.66 -3.63 -11.12
N VAL A 132 5.98 -2.60 -11.90
CA VAL A 132 7.36 -2.16 -12.15
C VAL A 132 7.94 -1.48 -10.90
N THR A 133 7.08 -0.84 -10.12
CA THR A 133 7.44 -0.53 -8.73
C THR A 133 7.40 -1.87 -7.96
N PRO A 134 8.41 -2.23 -7.16
CA PRO A 134 8.17 -3.18 -6.07
C PRO A 134 6.88 -2.76 -5.38
N PRO A 135 5.95 -3.69 -5.03
CA PRO A 135 4.73 -3.32 -4.32
C PRO A 135 5.17 -2.38 -3.23
N GLU A 136 4.63 -1.15 -3.23
CA GLU A 136 5.11 -0.01 -2.43
C GLU A 136 5.59 -0.60 -1.13
N SER A 137 6.92 -0.81 -1.02
CA SER A 137 7.50 -1.34 0.19
C SER A 137 7.14 -0.22 1.13
N VAL A 138 6.12 -0.49 1.97
CA VAL A 138 5.34 0.47 2.75
C VAL A 138 6.17 1.71 2.82
N PRO A 139 5.80 2.80 2.09
CA PRO A 139 6.70 3.93 1.87
C PRO A 139 7.37 4.13 3.20
N ALA A 140 8.69 4.21 3.21
CA ALA A 140 9.42 4.38 4.44
C ALA A 140 8.87 5.67 5.09
N THR A 141 7.78 5.56 5.85
CA THR A 141 7.47 6.32 7.04
C THR A 141 8.50 5.99 8.10
N PHE A 142 9.38 5.03 7.82
CA PHE A 142 10.81 5.20 8.05
C PHE A 142 11.39 6.35 7.18
N ASP A 143 10.93 7.59 7.37
CA ASP A 143 11.94 8.60 7.72
C ASP A 143 12.74 7.88 8.77
N SER A 144 13.99 7.48 8.49
CA SER A 144 14.90 6.81 9.43
C SER A 144 14.48 7.19 10.83
N THR A 145 13.66 6.38 11.52
CA THR A 145 12.87 7.01 12.58
C THR A 145 13.93 7.51 13.52
N PRO A 146 14.00 8.83 13.81
CA PRO A 146 14.83 9.30 14.88
C PRO A 146 14.07 8.88 16.14
N ILE A 147 13.93 7.56 16.36
CA ILE A 147 13.87 7.01 17.68
C ILE A 147 15.28 7.26 18.20
N THR A 148 15.52 8.50 18.63
CA THR A 148 16.77 8.93 19.23
C THR A 148 17.09 8.10 20.47
N HIS A 149 16.09 7.40 21.03
CA HIS A 149 16.18 6.59 22.22
C HIS A 149 15.31 5.33 22.10
N SER A 150 15.95 4.19 21.85
CA SER A 150 15.23 2.91 21.88
C SER A 150 14.93 2.47 23.33
N SER A 151 13.85 1.72 23.55
CA SER A 151 13.63 1.00 24.81
C SER A 151 14.81 0.07 25.13
N ALA A 152 15.47 -0.48 24.12
CA ALA A 152 16.66 -1.32 24.26
C ALA A 152 17.89 -0.58 24.84
N SER A 153 17.91 0.76 24.81
CA SER A 153 19.00 1.55 25.40
C SER A 153 18.75 1.91 26.87
N GLN A 154 17.63 1.52 27.46
CA GLN A 154 17.33 1.78 28.87
C GLN A 154 18.24 0.96 29.78
N GLN A 155 18.83 1.60 30.79
CA GLN A 155 19.70 0.95 31.78
C GLN A 155 19.30 1.35 33.20
N GLY A 156 19.51 0.44 34.16
CA GLY A 156 19.30 0.68 35.57
C GLY A 156 17.89 1.16 35.90
N VAL A 157 17.78 2.32 36.54
CA VAL A 157 16.52 2.89 37.07
C VAL A 157 15.48 3.23 36.00
N GLU A 158 15.87 3.30 34.72
CA GLU A 158 14.93 3.50 33.61
C GLU A 158 14.13 2.23 33.25
N GLN A 159 14.51 1.05 33.73
CA GLN A 159 13.86 -0.22 33.40
C GLN A 159 12.64 -0.54 34.29
N THR A 160 11.98 0.48 34.85
CA THR A 160 10.68 0.25 35.50
C THR A 160 9.61 -0.03 34.46
N ARG A 161 8.65 -0.91 34.79
CA ARG A 161 7.56 -1.30 33.88
C ARG A 161 6.89 -0.10 33.22
N GLU A 162 6.56 0.92 34.01
CA GLU A 162 5.86 2.12 33.52
C GLU A 162 6.69 2.91 32.49
N LEU A 163 8.01 3.06 32.72
CA LEU A 163 8.89 3.81 31.82
C LEU A 163 9.19 3.02 30.54
N VAL A 164 9.37 1.70 30.65
CA VAL A 164 9.56 0.80 29.52
C VAL A 164 8.30 0.75 28.66
N GLU A 165 7.13 0.56 29.27
CA GLU A 165 5.83 0.51 28.57
C GLU A 165 5.58 1.78 27.76
N ARG A 166 5.83 2.95 28.37
CA ARG A 166 5.68 4.24 27.70
C ARG A 166 6.63 4.40 26.51
N LYS A 167 7.90 4.01 26.66
CA LYS A 167 8.88 4.06 25.56
C LYS A 167 8.53 3.07 24.44
N VAL A 168 8.22 1.82 24.77
CA VAL A 168 7.82 0.80 23.78
C VAL A 168 6.59 1.25 23.01
N PHE A 169 5.60 1.83 23.69
CA PHE A 169 4.41 2.37 23.01
C PHE A 169 4.77 3.51 22.05
N GLU A 170 5.59 4.47 22.47
CA GLU A 170 6.11 5.53 21.60
C GLU A 170 6.85 4.97 20.37
N GLU A 171 7.64 3.90 20.53
CA GLU A 171 8.35 3.25 19.43
C GLU A 171 7.41 2.60 18.41
N ILE A 172 6.36 1.89 18.86
CA ILE A 172 5.55 1.05 17.97
C ILE A 172 4.23 1.69 17.52
N ARG A 173 3.77 2.77 18.17
CA ARG A 173 2.42 3.34 17.94
C ARG A 173 2.15 3.82 16.51
N LEU A 174 3.19 4.16 15.75
CA LEU A 174 3.09 4.61 14.36
C LEU A 174 3.37 3.49 13.34
N CYS A 175 3.87 2.35 13.81
CA CYS A 175 4.33 1.23 12.99
C CYS A 175 3.47 -0.03 13.17
N THR A 176 2.36 0.08 13.90
CA THR A 176 1.44 -1.02 14.19
C THR A 176 0.08 -0.78 13.54
N TYR A 177 -0.37 -1.74 12.75
CA TYR A 177 -1.76 -1.79 12.31
C TYR A 177 -2.66 -2.09 13.52
N ARG A 178 -3.73 -1.32 13.69
CA ARG A 178 -4.74 -1.53 14.72
C ARG A 178 -5.91 -2.31 14.16
N ASP A 179 -6.56 -3.08 15.02
CA ASP A 179 -7.81 -3.78 14.72
C ASP A 179 -7.75 -4.60 13.42
N VAL A 180 -6.67 -5.37 13.26
CA VAL A 180 -6.44 -6.20 12.06
C VAL A 180 -7.53 -7.27 11.99
N GLU A 181 -8.52 -7.05 11.13
CA GLU A 181 -9.63 -7.96 10.89
C GLU A 181 -9.12 -9.35 10.48
N GLY A 182 -9.68 -10.41 11.08
CA GLY A 182 -9.30 -11.78 10.78
C GLY A 182 -8.03 -12.27 11.48
N PHE A 183 -7.33 -11.43 12.27
CA PHE A 183 -6.08 -11.82 12.93
C PHE A 183 -6.30 -12.97 13.93
N PHE A 184 -7.35 -12.88 14.74
CA PHE A 184 -7.61 -13.87 15.78
C PHE A 184 -8.02 -15.21 15.17
N GLU A 185 -8.93 -15.17 14.19
CA GLU A 185 -9.41 -16.31 13.41
C GLU A 185 -8.24 -17.01 12.72
N LYS A 186 -7.33 -16.23 12.12
CA LYS A 186 -6.17 -16.77 11.41
C LYS A 186 -5.15 -17.43 12.32
N TYR A 187 -4.86 -16.88 13.50
CA TYR A 187 -3.73 -17.32 14.32
C TYR A 187 -4.11 -18.09 15.59
N PHE A 188 -5.32 -17.89 16.12
CA PHE A 188 -5.73 -18.44 17.42
C PHE A 188 -6.93 -19.39 17.32
N GLU A 189 -7.80 -19.25 16.30
CA GLU A 189 -8.93 -20.16 16.12
C GLU A 189 -8.58 -21.45 15.35
N GLY A 190 -9.25 -22.54 15.72
CA GLY A 190 -9.15 -23.84 15.06
C GLY A 190 -7.75 -24.46 15.11
N LYS A 191 -6.90 -24.05 16.06
CA LYS A 191 -5.55 -24.60 16.18
C LYS A 191 -5.56 -25.93 16.91
N ASP A 192 -4.63 -26.78 16.53
CA ASP A 192 -4.38 -28.07 17.16
C ASP A 192 -4.06 -27.92 18.66
N TRP A 193 -3.35 -26.84 19.02
CA TRP A 193 -3.01 -26.51 20.39
C TRP A 193 -4.13 -25.82 21.20
N THR A 194 -5.24 -25.40 20.59
CA THR A 194 -6.30 -24.64 21.28
C THR A 194 -6.85 -25.39 22.50
N ARG A 195 -7.10 -26.70 22.37
CA ARG A 195 -7.59 -27.52 23.50
C ARG A 195 -6.59 -27.56 24.66
N ARG A 196 -5.30 -27.70 24.35
CA ARG A 196 -4.23 -27.75 25.35
C ARG A 196 -4.12 -26.41 26.08
N ALA A 197 -4.10 -25.31 25.33
CA ALA A 197 -4.06 -23.96 25.91
C ALA A 197 -5.26 -23.68 26.83
N LEU A 198 -6.47 -24.12 26.44
CA LEU A 198 -7.67 -24.00 27.27
C LEU A 198 -7.55 -24.82 28.57
N GLY A 199 -7.09 -26.07 28.49
CA GLY A 199 -6.90 -26.90 29.68
C GLY A 199 -5.90 -26.30 30.67
N VAL A 200 -4.83 -25.71 30.14
CA VAL A 200 -3.83 -24.98 30.93
C VAL A 200 -4.43 -23.74 31.60
N TYR A 201 -5.21 -22.94 30.87
CA TYR A 201 -5.92 -21.77 31.42
C TYR A 201 -6.88 -22.18 32.54
N GLU A 202 -7.72 -23.18 32.30
CA GLU A 202 -8.71 -23.66 33.27
C GLU A 202 -8.06 -24.14 34.57
N ALA A 203 -6.92 -24.82 34.48
CA ALA A 203 -6.20 -25.32 35.64
C ALA A 203 -5.39 -24.25 36.42
N THR A 204 -5.21 -23.06 35.84
CA THR A 204 -4.38 -21.98 36.42
C THR A 204 -5.17 -20.72 36.77
N LYS A 205 -6.33 -20.46 36.15
CA LYS A 205 -7.10 -19.20 36.32
C LYS A 205 -7.44 -18.87 37.78
N ASP A 206 -7.73 -19.87 38.60
CA ASP A 206 -8.09 -19.69 40.01
C ASP A 206 -6.89 -19.30 40.89
N ARG A 207 -5.67 -19.42 40.35
CA ARG A 207 -4.44 -18.96 41.01
C ARG A 207 -4.20 -17.46 40.83
N HIS A 208 -5.00 -16.76 40.04
CA HIS A 208 -4.89 -15.32 39.89
C HIS A 208 -5.94 -14.60 40.75
N VAL A 209 -5.57 -14.23 41.97
CA VAL A 209 -6.46 -13.62 42.97
C VAL A 209 -6.03 -12.18 43.22
N ASP A 210 -6.98 -11.24 43.23
CA ASP A 210 -6.76 -9.82 43.56
C ASP A 210 -5.60 -9.13 42.80
N GLY A 211 -5.41 -9.49 41.53
CA GLY A 211 -4.37 -8.89 40.69
C GLY A 211 -2.99 -9.56 40.81
N ALA A 212 -2.87 -10.67 41.54
CA ALA A 212 -1.61 -11.38 41.75
C ALA A 212 -1.76 -12.90 41.52
N TRP A 213 -0.67 -13.52 41.06
CA TRP A 213 -0.57 -14.97 40.95
C TRP A 213 -0.15 -15.58 42.29
N THR A 214 -0.91 -16.55 42.79
CA THR A 214 -0.59 -17.32 43.98
C THR A 214 0.46 -18.38 43.65
N ASP A 215 1.42 -18.56 44.56
CA ASP A 215 2.50 -19.55 44.45
C ASP A 215 3.41 -19.38 43.22
N LEU A 216 3.40 -18.21 42.58
CA LEU A 216 4.33 -17.90 41.48
C LEU A 216 5.76 -17.98 42.02
N PRO A 217 6.69 -18.64 41.31
CA PRO A 217 8.08 -18.74 41.76
C PRO A 217 8.73 -17.38 41.98
N ASP A 218 9.50 -17.28 43.06
CA ASP A 218 10.33 -16.12 43.40
C ASP A 218 11.75 -16.58 43.76
N PRO A 219 12.76 -16.34 42.91
CA PRO A 219 12.69 -15.56 41.67
C PRO A 219 11.91 -16.28 40.55
N PRO A 220 11.27 -15.54 39.62
CA PRO A 220 10.49 -16.11 38.52
C PRO A 220 11.39 -16.63 37.40
N VAL A 221 12.23 -17.63 37.71
CA VAL A 221 13.13 -18.25 36.74
C VAL A 221 12.32 -19.13 35.79
N GLN A 222 12.63 -19.06 34.49
CA GLN A 222 11.86 -19.73 33.42
C GLN A 222 11.52 -21.19 33.73
N ALA A 223 12.48 -22.00 34.19
CA ALA A 223 12.25 -23.42 34.47
C ALA A 223 11.19 -23.62 35.56
N GLU A 224 11.30 -22.89 36.68
CA GLU A 224 10.37 -22.99 37.81
C GLU A 224 8.98 -22.46 37.45
N VAL A 225 8.91 -21.40 36.64
CA VAL A 225 7.64 -20.86 36.14
C VAL A 225 6.95 -21.85 35.21
N LEU A 226 7.69 -22.50 34.32
CA LEU A 226 7.14 -23.55 33.45
C LEU A 226 6.65 -24.74 34.28
N ASP A 227 7.42 -25.20 35.26
CA ASP A 227 6.99 -26.28 36.16
C ASP A 227 5.76 -25.88 36.97
N TRP A 228 5.69 -24.63 37.43
CA TRP A 228 4.52 -24.08 38.12
C TRP A 228 3.27 -24.04 37.22
N TRP A 229 3.45 -23.64 35.96
CA TRP A 229 2.39 -23.51 34.97
C TRP A 229 1.86 -24.87 34.50
N PHE A 230 2.74 -25.88 34.41
CA PHE A 230 2.44 -27.21 33.88
C PHE A 230 2.46 -28.32 34.95
N ARG A 231 2.24 -27.99 36.23
CA ARG A 231 2.24 -28.96 37.36
C ARG A 231 1.42 -30.24 37.07
N PRO A 232 1.82 -31.38 37.65
CA PRO A 232 1.30 -32.70 37.27
C PRO A 232 -0.21 -32.77 37.48
N GLY A 233 -0.92 -32.88 36.34
CA GLY A 233 -2.38 -32.76 36.24
C GLY A 233 -2.79 -32.19 34.87
N ILE A 234 -1.89 -31.45 34.22
CA ILE A 234 -2.04 -30.93 32.86
C ILE A 234 -0.97 -31.61 31.99
N THR A 235 -1.25 -32.80 31.46
CA THR A 235 -0.31 -33.47 30.57
C THR A 235 -0.18 -32.70 29.24
N PRO A 236 1.03 -32.57 28.67
CA PRO A 236 1.22 -32.07 27.32
C PRO A 236 0.48 -32.96 26.31
#